data_AF-A0A519SFB8-F1
#
_entry.id   AF-A0A519SFB8-F1
#
_cell.length_a   1.000
_cell.length_b   1.000
_cell.length_c   1.000
_cell.angle_alpha   90.00
_cell.angle_beta   90.00
_cell.angle_gamma   90.00
#
_symmetry.space_group_name_H-M   'P 1'
#
loop_
_entity.id
_entity.type
_entity.pdbx_description
1 polymer ?
#
loop_
_entity_poly.entity_id
_entity_poly.type
_entity_poly.pdbx_seq_one_letter_code
_entity_poly.pdbx_strand_id
1 'polypeptide(L)'
;MALALSGCGHSLSSIPGFEAAAWRADPYACRNQRAALLPPLLAARAQLYEARADDVNALLGPPDEEELQAQTEKVYCYYLVAGPQCGPRHPRSGAPRLLLHFGPLGTVTEVQADPILPATAPQ
;
A
#
# COMPACT_ATOMS: atom_id res chain seq x y z
N MET A 1 39.19 2.00 9.74
CA MET A 1 38.17 1.02 10.16
C MET A 1 36.83 1.55 9.69
N ALA A 2 36.41 1.15 8.49
CA ALA A 2 35.14 1.60 7.91
C ALA A 2 34.03 0.69 8.45
N LEU A 3 33.15 1.25 9.29
CA LEU A 3 31.93 0.57 9.70
C LEU A 3 30.96 0.62 8.52
N ALA A 4 30.80 -0.49 7.81
CA ALA A 4 29.70 -0.67 6.87
C ALA A 4 28.42 -0.89 7.67
N LEU A 5 27.54 0.12 7.68
CA LEU A 5 26.17 0.00 8.17
C LEU A 5 25.36 -0.74 7.10
N SER A 6 25.34 -2.07 7.17
CA SER A 6 24.34 -2.86 6.46
C SER A 6 22.98 -2.59 7.12
N GLY A 7 22.25 -1.59 6.63
CA GLY A 7 20.86 -1.39 7.05
C GLY A 7 20.04 -2.61 6.63
N CYS A 8 19.30 -3.19 7.57
CA CYS A 8 18.36 -4.29 7.29
C CYS A 8 17.13 -3.76 6.53
N GLY A 9 17.31 -3.39 5.27
CA GLY A 9 16.24 -3.05 4.34
C GLY A 9 16.58 -3.62 2.98
N HIS A 10 15.67 -4.39 2.40
CA HIS A 10 15.81 -4.90 1.03
C HIS A 10 15.16 -3.94 0.05
N SER A 11 15.74 -3.81 -1.15
CA SER A 11 15.18 -2.97 -2.22
C SER A 11 13.88 -3.56 -2.76
N LEU A 12 12.76 -2.88 -2.55
CA LEU A 12 11.46 -3.25 -3.13
C LEU A 12 11.28 -2.62 -4.53
N SER A 13 12.16 -2.95 -5.47
CA SER A 13 12.19 -2.25 -6.76
C SER A 13 11.17 -2.79 -7.78
N SER A 14 10.80 -4.08 -7.69
CA SER A 14 9.81 -4.68 -8.59
C SER A 14 9.20 -5.95 -7.99
N ILE A 15 7.95 -6.22 -8.33
CA ILE A 15 7.25 -7.45 -8.00
C ILE A 15 6.80 -8.11 -9.32
N PRO A 16 7.12 -9.39 -9.57
CA PRO A 16 6.68 -10.09 -10.77
C PRO A 16 5.15 -10.03 -10.95
N GLY A 17 4.69 -9.60 -12.12
CA GLY A 17 3.26 -9.49 -12.44
C GLY A 17 2.54 -8.32 -11.79
N PHE A 18 3.24 -7.44 -11.07
CA PHE A 18 2.68 -6.22 -10.49
C PHE A 18 3.03 -4.99 -11.34
N GLU A 19 2.02 -4.38 -11.95
CA GLU A 19 2.17 -3.18 -12.77
C GLU A 19 2.23 -1.92 -11.90
N ALA A 20 3.40 -1.68 -11.30
CA ALA A 20 3.64 -0.57 -10.37
C ALA A 20 3.30 0.81 -10.97
N ALA A 21 3.54 1.00 -12.27
CA ALA A 21 3.18 2.24 -12.96
C ALA A 21 1.65 2.46 -13.04
N ALA A 22 0.88 1.39 -13.29
CA ALA A 22 -0.58 1.47 -13.33
C ALA A 22 -1.16 1.75 -11.93
N TRP A 23 -0.59 1.11 -10.89
CA TRP A 23 -0.95 1.37 -9.50
C TRP A 23 -0.77 2.84 -9.12
N ARG A 24 0.43 3.40 -9.40
CA ARG A 24 0.76 4.80 -9.09
C ARG A 24 -0.09 5.79 -9.88
N ALA A 25 -0.49 5.44 -11.09
CA ALA A 25 -1.33 6.29 -11.92
C ALA A 25 -2.79 6.36 -11.42
N ASP A 26 -3.20 5.52 -10.47
CA ASP A 26 -4.56 5.45 -9.93
C ASP A 26 -4.66 5.92 -8.46
N PRO A 27 -4.36 7.21 -8.16
CA PRO A 27 -4.50 7.75 -6.81
C PRO A 27 -5.95 7.60 -6.32
N TYR A 28 -6.13 7.27 -5.04
CA TYR A 28 -7.44 7.01 -4.42
C TYR A 28 -8.27 5.87 -5.06
N ALA A 29 -7.66 5.06 -5.94
CA ALA A 29 -8.31 3.99 -6.71
C ALA A 29 -9.51 4.43 -7.56
N CYS A 30 -9.54 5.69 -8.00
CA CYS A 30 -10.70 6.22 -8.71
C CYS A 30 -10.97 5.59 -10.09
N ARG A 31 -10.00 4.87 -10.65
CA ARG A 31 -10.10 4.12 -11.90
C ARG A 31 -10.24 2.60 -11.66
N ASN A 32 -10.36 2.16 -10.41
CA ASN A 32 -10.47 0.75 -10.00
C ASN A 32 -9.32 -0.15 -10.50
N GLN A 33 -8.15 0.41 -10.82
CA GLN A 33 -7.02 -0.38 -11.33
C GLN A 33 -6.33 -1.14 -10.19
N ARG A 34 -6.26 -0.53 -9.01
CA ARG A 34 -5.62 -1.13 -7.83
C ARG A 34 -6.27 -2.46 -7.40
N ALA A 35 -7.58 -2.60 -7.53
CA ALA A 35 -8.29 -3.86 -7.27
C ALA A 35 -7.76 -5.03 -8.13
N ALA A 36 -7.50 -4.79 -9.42
CA ALA A 36 -6.96 -5.80 -10.33
C ALA A 36 -5.48 -6.11 -10.08
N LEU A 37 -4.74 -5.15 -9.52
CA LEU A 37 -3.31 -5.27 -9.22
C LEU A 37 -3.03 -5.78 -7.81
N LEU A 38 -4.05 -5.87 -6.96
CA LEU A 38 -3.91 -6.35 -5.59
C LEU A 38 -3.47 -7.83 -5.50
N PRO A 39 -3.99 -8.79 -6.29
CA PRO A 39 -3.58 -10.19 -6.20
C PRO A 39 -2.07 -10.44 -6.37
N PRO A 40 -1.37 -9.93 -7.40
CA PRO A 40 0.08 -10.12 -7.51
C PRO A 40 0.86 -9.42 -6.38
N LEU A 41 0.37 -8.26 -5.90
CA LEU A 41 0.96 -7.58 -4.75
C LEU A 41 0.86 -8.42 -3.46
N LEU A 42 -0.31 -9.02 -3.19
CA LEU A 42 -0.53 -9.88 -2.03
C LEU A 42 0.17 -11.23 -2.16
N ALA A 43 0.33 -11.76 -3.38
CA ALA A 43 1.14 -12.96 -3.62
C ALA A 43 2.62 -12.70 -3.25
N ALA A 44 3.09 -11.46 -3.40
CA ALA A 44 4.41 -11.01 -2.99
C ALA A 44 4.43 -10.30 -1.63
N ARG A 45 3.40 -10.49 -0.78
CA ARG A 45 3.29 -9.85 0.55
C ARG A 45 4.54 -10.05 1.42
N ALA A 46 5.20 -11.20 1.29
CA ALA A 46 6.46 -11.49 1.97
C ALA A 46 7.57 -10.46 1.68
N GLN A 47 7.61 -9.91 0.47
CA GLN A 47 8.60 -8.91 0.04
C GLN A 47 8.30 -7.52 0.60
N LEU A 48 7.04 -7.24 0.97
CA LEU A 48 6.65 -5.97 1.57
C LEU A 48 7.13 -5.85 3.01
N TYR A 49 7.25 -6.97 3.74
CA TYR A 49 7.75 -6.95 5.12
C TYR A 49 9.19 -6.45 5.17
N GLU A 50 9.50 -5.69 6.22
CA GLU A 50 10.79 -5.03 6.45
C GLU A 50 11.19 -3.98 5.39
N ALA A 51 10.38 -3.77 4.34
CA ALA A 51 10.59 -2.70 3.38
C ALA A 51 10.49 -1.34 4.07
N ARG A 52 11.38 -0.40 3.70
CA ARG A 52 11.32 0.97 4.22
C ARG A 52 10.23 1.75 3.52
N ALA A 53 9.73 2.80 4.16
CA ALA A 53 8.73 3.68 3.56
C ALA A 53 9.15 4.23 2.19
N ASP A 54 10.43 4.53 1.98
CA ASP A 54 10.95 5.00 0.69
C ASP A 54 10.88 3.93 -0.40
N ASP A 55 11.15 2.67 -0.06
CA ASP A 55 11.03 1.54 -0.98
C ASP A 55 9.56 1.27 -1.32
N VAL A 56 8.67 1.35 -0.32
CA VAL A 56 7.22 1.29 -0.52
C VAL A 56 6.74 2.41 -1.43
N ASN A 57 7.21 3.65 -1.21
CA ASN A 57 6.86 4.79 -2.05
C ASN A 57 7.42 4.67 -3.48
N ALA A 58 8.60 4.08 -3.66
CA ALA A 58 9.16 3.81 -4.97
C ALA A 58 8.29 2.80 -5.76
N LEU A 59 7.78 1.77 -5.08
CA LEU A 59 6.90 0.77 -5.69
C LEU A 59 5.47 1.31 -5.90
N LEU A 60 4.79 1.70 -4.81
CA LEU A 60 3.36 2.00 -4.77
C LEU A 60 3.03 3.49 -4.96
N GLY A 61 4.03 4.37 -4.94
CA GLY A 61 3.80 5.81 -4.88
C GLY A 61 3.37 6.28 -3.48
N PRO A 62 3.11 7.59 -3.32
CA PRO A 62 2.65 8.13 -2.06
C PRO A 62 1.33 7.46 -1.64
N PRO A 63 1.10 7.27 -0.33
CA PRO A 63 -0.18 6.77 0.15
C PRO A 63 -1.29 7.78 -0.11
N ASP A 64 -2.53 7.30 -0.19
CA ASP A 64 -3.70 8.17 -0.31
C ASP A 64 -3.97 8.91 1.01
N GLU A 65 -3.69 8.23 2.14
CA GLU A 65 -3.73 8.78 3.49
C GLU A 65 -2.53 8.26 4.29
N GLU A 66 -1.90 9.13 5.07
CA GLU A 66 -0.89 8.76 6.07
C GLU A 66 -1.48 9.02 7.46
N GLU A 67 -1.59 7.98 8.27
CA GLU A 67 -2.09 8.06 9.64
C GLU A 67 -0.94 7.85 10.62
N LEU A 68 -0.87 8.68 11.67
CA LEU A 68 0.01 8.49 12.81
C LEU A 68 -0.81 7.90 13.95
N GLN A 69 -0.53 6.66 14.30
CA GLN A 69 -1.14 5.98 15.44
C GLN A 69 -0.37 6.26 16.74
N ALA A 70 -0.90 5.77 17.87
CA ALA A 70 -0.24 5.89 19.16
C ALA A 70 1.18 5.29 19.10
N GLN A 71 2.13 5.91 19.81
CA GLN A 71 3.52 5.43 19.89
C GLN A 71 4.32 5.47 18.57
N THR A 72 4.11 6.50 17.74
CA THR A 72 4.91 6.78 16.51
C THR A 72 4.78 5.75 15.39
N GLU A 73 3.76 4.89 15.46
CA GLU A 73 3.44 3.96 14.38
C GLU A 73 2.80 4.70 13.22
N LYS A 74 3.40 4.55 12.04
CA LYS A 74 2.91 5.17 10.81
C LYS A 74 2.11 4.13 10.04
N VAL A 75 0.98 4.52 9.46
CA VAL A 75 0.16 3.66 8.62
C VAL A 75 -0.02 4.31 7.28
N TYR A 76 0.38 3.60 6.22
CA TYR A 76 0.07 3.99 4.84
C TYR A 76 -1.23 3.33 4.42
N CYS A 77 -2.13 4.17 3.92
CA CYS A 77 -3.44 3.76 3.45
C CYS A 77 -3.52 3.96 1.94
N TYR A 78 -3.90 2.90 1.23
CA TYR A 78 -4.20 2.93 -0.19
C TYR A 78 -5.62 2.39 -0.41
N TYR A 79 -6.52 3.20 -0.93
CA TYR A 79 -7.82 2.72 -1.40
C TYR A 79 -7.63 1.71 -2.53
N LEU A 80 -8.51 0.71 -2.59
CA LEU A 80 -8.47 -0.38 -3.56
C LEU A 80 -9.55 -0.25 -4.64
N VAL A 81 -10.67 0.40 -4.30
CA VAL A 81 -11.82 0.63 -5.19
C VAL A 81 -12.29 2.07 -5.09
N ALA A 82 -12.92 2.55 -6.16
CA ALA A 82 -13.51 3.87 -6.22
C ALA A 82 -14.64 4.02 -5.19
N GLY A 83 -14.76 5.23 -4.63
CA GLY A 83 -15.77 5.54 -3.62
C GLY A 83 -15.84 7.04 -3.34
N PRO A 84 -16.45 7.46 -2.21
CA PRO A 84 -16.56 8.86 -1.83
C PRO A 84 -15.23 9.64 -1.83
N GLN A 85 -14.10 8.96 -1.60
CA GLN A 85 -12.76 9.55 -1.62
C GLN A 85 -12.34 10.12 -2.99
N CYS A 86 -13.05 9.77 -4.06
CA CYS A 86 -12.83 10.33 -5.40
C CYS A 86 -13.49 11.69 -5.61
N GLY A 87 -14.30 12.15 -4.65
CA GLY A 87 -14.94 13.45 -4.69
C GLY A 87 -13.98 14.61 -4.38
N PRO A 88 -14.47 15.87 -4.51
CA PRO A 88 -13.71 17.05 -4.14
C PRO A 88 -13.25 16.98 -2.69
N ARG A 89 -11.99 17.35 -2.43
CA ARG A 89 -11.34 17.32 -1.11
C ARG A 89 -11.09 15.92 -0.54
N HIS A 90 -11.25 14.87 -1.34
CA HIS A 90 -10.92 13.47 -0.98
C HIS A 90 -11.46 13.08 0.41
N PRO A 91 -12.78 13.17 0.64
CA PRO A 91 -13.34 12.84 1.94
C PRO A 91 -13.03 11.37 2.27
N ARG A 92 -12.51 11.14 3.47
CA ARG A 92 -12.23 9.78 3.95
C ARG A 92 -13.47 8.90 3.82
N SER A 93 -13.28 7.70 3.28
CA SER A 93 -14.38 6.78 2.99
C SER A 93 -14.17 5.43 3.69
N GLY A 94 -15.24 4.64 3.76
CA GLY A 94 -15.19 3.24 4.20
C GLY A 94 -14.91 2.25 3.07
N ALA A 95 -14.41 2.71 1.91
CA ALA A 95 -14.08 1.82 0.80
C ALA A 95 -12.92 0.88 1.21
N PRO A 96 -12.86 -0.35 0.64
CA PRO A 96 -11.76 -1.28 0.84
C PRO A 96 -10.37 -0.64 0.64
N ARG A 97 -9.46 -0.91 1.59
CA ARG A 97 -8.10 -0.36 1.62
C ARG A 97 -7.04 -1.44 1.81
N LEU A 98 -5.83 -1.13 1.35
CA LEU A 98 -4.58 -1.75 1.75
C LEU A 98 -3.93 -0.84 2.80
N LEU A 99 -3.64 -1.41 3.97
CA LEU A 99 -2.96 -0.76 5.08
C LEU A 99 -1.57 -1.38 5.24
N LEU A 100 -0.55 -0.52 5.30
CA LEU A 100 0.82 -0.91 5.62
C LEU A 100 1.21 -0.25 6.93
N HIS A 101 1.41 -1.05 7.98
CA HIS A 101 1.86 -0.56 9.28
C HIS A 101 3.37 -0.58 9.34
N PHE A 102 3.95 0.52 9.79
CA PHE A 102 5.38 0.67 9.98
C PHE A 102 5.71 0.64 11.47
N GLY A 103 6.63 -0.24 11.84
CA GLY A 103 7.16 -0.32 13.19
C GLY A 103 8.16 0.82 13.51
N PRO A 104 8.74 0.83 14.71
CA PRO A 104 9.64 1.89 15.18
C PRO A 104 10.89 2.11 14.32
N LEU A 105 11.30 1.12 13.52
CA LEU A 105 12.45 1.20 12.60
C LEU A 105 12.10 1.86 11.25
N GLY A 106 10.82 2.23 11.05
CA GLY A 106 10.33 2.78 9.79
C GLY A 106 10.20 1.74 8.68
N THR A 107 10.04 0.47 9.05
CA THR A 107 9.88 -0.67 8.14
C THR A 107 8.51 -1.32 8.32
N VAL A 108 7.98 -1.94 7.27
CA VAL A 108 6.67 -2.60 7.29
C VAL A 108 6.70 -3.80 8.24
N THR A 109 5.83 -3.77 9.25
CA THR A 109 5.60 -4.87 10.21
C THR A 109 4.29 -5.59 9.95
N GLU A 110 3.33 -4.94 9.31
CA GLU A 110 2.03 -5.52 8.97
C GLU A 110 1.52 -5.02 7.63
N VAL A 111 0.87 -5.92 6.89
CA VAL A 111 0.18 -5.66 5.63
C VAL A 111 -1.24 -6.16 5.78
N GLN A 112 -2.24 -5.31 5.73
CA GLN A 112 -3.66 -5.71 5.81
C GLN A 112 -4.39 -5.23 4.56
N ALA A 113 -5.21 -6.08 3.95
CA ALA A 113 -6.04 -5.69 2.83
C ALA A 113 -7.49 -6.05 3.14
N ASP A 114 -8.39 -5.08 3.01
CA ASP A 114 -9.81 -5.31 3.11
C ASP A 114 -10.28 -6.25 1.99
N PRO A 115 -11.25 -7.13 2.24
CA PRO A 115 -11.81 -7.97 1.21
C PRO A 115 -12.46 -7.11 0.12
N ILE A 116 -12.01 -7.28 -1.12
CA ILE A 116 -12.72 -6.75 -2.29
C ILE A 116 -13.81 -7.76 -2.62
N LEU A 117 -15.02 -7.52 -2.11
CA LEU A 117 -16.17 -8.32 -2.51
C LEU A 117 -16.37 -8.15 -4.02
N PRO A 118 -16.38 -9.24 -4.82
CA PRO A 118 -16.87 -9.14 -6.18
C PRO A 118 -18.30 -8.60 -6.08
N ALA A 119 -18.62 -7.58 -6.89
CA ALA A 119 -19.99 -7.10 -7.02
C ALA A 119 -20.91 -8.32 -7.18
N THR A 120 -21.78 -8.52 -6.21
CA THR A 120 -22.59 -9.72 -6.01
C THR A 120 -23.18 -10.18 -7.35
N ALA A 121 -22.84 -11.39 -7.78
CA ALA A 121 -23.62 -12.08 -8.79
C ALA A 121 -25.07 -12.17 -8.29
N PRO A 122 -26.08 -11.85 -9.12
CA PRO A 122 -27.47 -11.92 -8.67
C PRO A 122 -27.79 -13.36 -8.25
N GLN A 123 -28.38 -13.51 -7.06
CA GLN A 123 -29.11 -14.73 -6.69
C GLN A 123 -30.42 -14.80 -7.48
#